data_AF-E9HCM5-F1
#
_entry.id   AF-E9HCM5-F1
#
_cell.length_a   1.000
_cell.length_b   1.000
_cell.length_c   1.000
_cell.angle_alpha   90.00
_cell.angle_beta   90.00
_cell.angle_gamma   90.00
#
_symmetry.space_group_name_H-M   'P 1'
#
loop_
_entity.id
_entity.type
_entity.pdbx_description
1 polymer ?
#
loop_
_entity_poly.entity_id
_entity_poly.type
_entity_poly.pdbx_seq_one_letter_code
_entity_poly.pdbx_strand_id
1 'polypeptide(L)'
;MFNYERFNKTRAPFGIYQHIYWLANSQDVLQGFLQFVDFLQSLDHVYFVPVSKGIEWIRNPLTLAQMTINDIFSCNPSSNNREPVPCPEPQVCYYPESVPGGEQNMGSEFFGVANPAEGIPGILFS
;
A
#
# COMPACT_ATOMS: atom_id res chain seq x y z
N MET A 1 18.48 5.29 15.07
CA MET A 1 17.95 5.22 13.68
C MET A 1 18.84 4.31 12.83
N PHE A 2 19.10 3.08 13.28
CA PHE A 2 20.18 2.22 12.76
C PHE A 2 19.92 1.68 11.34
N ASN A 3 18.65 1.51 10.96
CA ASN A 3 18.31 0.95 9.65
C ASN A 3 18.52 1.96 8.50
N TYR A 4 18.34 3.26 8.74
CA TYR A 4 18.63 4.30 7.75
C TYR A 4 20.14 4.47 7.51
N GLU A 5 20.94 4.33 8.56
CA GLU A 5 22.41 4.40 8.42
C GLU A 5 22.96 3.31 7.49
N ARG A 6 22.29 2.16 7.41
CA ARG A 6 22.62 1.10 6.45
C ARG A 6 22.25 1.48 5.01
N PHE A 7 21.11 2.15 4.81
CA PHE A 7 20.72 2.70 3.50
C PHE A 7 21.80 3.64 2.95
N ASN A 8 22.40 4.48 3.80
CA ASN A 8 23.44 5.40 3.35
C ASN A 8 24.69 4.74 2.76
N LYS A 9 24.93 3.44 3.01
CA LYS A 9 26.10 2.72 2.48
C LYS A 9 25.87 2.13 1.10
N THR A 10 24.71 1.51 0.86
CA THR A 10 24.45 0.76 -0.39
C THR A 10 23.34 1.36 -1.24
N ARG A 11 22.53 2.26 -0.68
CA ARG A 11 21.30 2.80 -1.28
C ARG A 11 20.32 1.70 -1.74
N ALA A 12 20.41 0.50 -1.16
CA ALA A 12 19.47 -0.57 -1.44
C ALA A 12 18.06 -0.18 -0.95
N PRO A 13 16.98 -0.58 -1.66
CA PRO A 13 15.62 -0.24 -1.24
C PRO A 13 15.35 -0.62 0.21
N PHE A 14 14.83 0.34 0.97
CA PHE A 14 14.49 0.16 2.38
C PHE A 14 13.00 -0.17 2.51
N GLY A 15 12.71 -1.44 2.75
CA GLY A 15 11.34 -1.92 2.94
C GLY A 15 10.79 -1.58 4.34
N ILE A 16 9.61 -0.99 4.40
CA ILE A 16 8.86 -0.74 5.63
C ILE A 16 7.65 -1.67 5.65
N TYR A 17 7.71 -2.71 6.47
CA TYR A 17 6.64 -3.72 6.60
C TYR A 17 6.02 -3.60 7.99
N GLN A 18 4.86 -2.95 8.09
CA GLN A 18 4.15 -2.76 9.35
C GLN A 18 2.74 -3.29 9.26
N HIS A 19 2.26 -3.93 10.32
CA HIS A 19 0.87 -4.33 10.43
C HIS A 19 0.05 -3.21 11.05
N ILE A 20 -1.11 -2.89 10.47
CA ILE A 20 -1.92 -1.73 10.89
C ILE A 20 -2.33 -1.80 12.37
N TYR A 21 -2.60 -3.00 12.89
CA TYR A 21 -2.91 -3.21 14.31
C TYR A 21 -1.82 -2.65 15.24
N TRP A 22 -0.54 -2.81 14.88
CA TRP A 22 0.55 -2.36 15.75
C TRP A 22 0.62 -0.83 15.83
N LEU A 23 0.37 -0.15 14.71
CA LEU A 23 0.31 1.31 14.65
C LEU A 23 -0.94 1.87 15.34
N ALA A 24 -2.10 1.22 15.14
CA ALA A 24 -3.37 1.70 15.65
C ALA A 24 -3.50 1.59 17.18
N ASN A 25 -2.84 0.60 17.80
CA ASN A 25 -2.97 0.35 19.24
C ASN A 25 -1.95 1.10 20.11
N SER A 26 -1.06 1.90 19.53
CA SER A 26 -0.10 2.70 20.29
C SER A 26 0.11 4.07 19.65
N GLN A 27 -0.34 5.11 20.35
CA GLN A 27 -0.19 6.49 19.87
C GLN A 27 1.27 6.91 19.76
N ASP A 28 2.12 6.51 20.72
CA ASP A 28 3.56 6.83 20.69
C ASP A 28 4.25 6.20 19.48
N VAL A 29 3.89 4.96 19.15
CA VAL A 29 4.41 4.25 17.98
C VAL A 29 3.97 4.95 16.69
N LEU A 30 2.68 5.30 16.57
CA LEU A 30 2.17 6.03 15.42
C LEU A 30 2.86 7.38 15.27
N GLN A 31 3.02 8.13 16.36
CA GLN A 31 3.66 9.43 16.35
C GLN A 31 5.14 9.33 15.94
N GLY A 32 5.88 8.38 16.51
CA GLY A 32 7.27 8.14 16.13
C GLY A 32 7.41 7.69 14.66
N PHE A 33 6.47 6.89 14.17
CA PHE A 33 6.42 6.49 12.76
C PHE A 33 6.18 7.68 11.83
N LEU A 34 5.23 8.56 12.17
CA LEU A 34 4.96 9.78 11.40
C LEU A 34 6.17 10.72 11.39
N GLN A 35 6.83 10.94 12.54
CA GLN A 35 8.06 11.74 12.62
C GLN A 35 9.18 11.16 11.74
N PHE A 36 9.30 9.84 11.68
CA PHE A 36 10.26 9.18 10.81
C PHE A 36 9.93 9.37 9.32
N VAL A 37 8.64 9.30 8.95
CA VAL A 37 8.19 9.59 7.58
C VAL A 37 8.46 11.05 7.22
N ASP A 38 8.13 12.00 8.09
CA ASP A 38 8.39 13.44 7.88
C ASP A 38 9.88 13.72 7.70
N PHE A 39 10.73 13.09 8.52
CA PHE A 39 12.18 13.18 8.36
C PHE A 39 12.63 12.66 6.99
N LEU A 40 12.14 11.50 6.54
CA LEU A 40 12.50 10.95 5.24
C LEU A 40 12.01 11.83 4.07
N GLN A 41 10.81 12.41 4.19
CA GLN A 41 10.28 13.34 3.19
C GLN A 41 11.09 14.63 3.07
N SER A 42 11.79 15.04 4.13
CA SER A 42 12.69 16.21 4.08
C SER A 42 13.96 15.98 3.23
N LEU A 43 14.19 14.77 2.76
CA LEU A 43 15.38 14.40 1.99
C LEU A 43 15.05 14.33 0.48
N ASP A 44 15.62 15.23 -0.31
CA ASP A 44 15.38 15.35 -1.78
C ASP A 44 15.73 14.09 -2.60
N HIS A 45 16.41 13.13 -1.99
CA HIS A 45 16.90 11.91 -2.64
C HIS A 45 16.19 10.64 -2.16
N VAL A 46 15.08 10.79 -1.42
CA VAL A 46 14.26 9.69 -0.92
C VAL A 46 12.88 9.74 -1.57
N TYR A 47 12.42 8.60 -2.06
CA TYR A 47 11.12 8.47 -2.71
C TYR A 47 10.31 7.36 -2.04
N PHE A 48 9.06 7.65 -1.68
CA PHE A 48 8.10 6.64 -1.24
C PHE A 48 7.36 6.12 -2.47
N VAL A 49 7.54 4.85 -2.78
CA VAL A 49 6.98 4.23 -3.99
C VAL A 49 6.36 2.87 -3.69
N PRO A 50 5.31 2.48 -4.43
CA PRO A 50 4.85 1.09 -4.44
C PRO A 50 5.97 0.13 -4.83
N VAL A 51 5.91 -1.11 -4.34
CA VAL A 51 6.92 -2.15 -4.65
C VAL A 51 7.05 -2.35 -6.17
N SER A 52 5.95 -2.31 -6.93
CA SER A 52 5.95 -2.40 -8.39
C SER A 52 6.80 -1.32 -9.06
N LYS A 53 6.66 -0.06 -8.63
CA LYS A 53 7.45 1.07 -9.11
C LYS A 53 8.93 0.97 -8.72
N GLY A 54 9.21 0.46 -7.52
CA GLY A 54 10.57 0.13 -7.12
C GLY A 54 11.21 -0.93 -8.03
N ILE A 55 10.47 -1.99 -8.39
CA ILE A 55 10.94 -3.03 -9.30
C ILE A 55 11.16 -2.48 -10.72
N GLU A 56 10.26 -1.64 -11.22
CA GLU A 56 10.43 -0.96 -12.52
C GLU A 56 11.74 -0.17 -12.56
N TRP A 57 12.05 0.58 -11.50
CA TRP A 57 13.31 1.31 -11.40
C TRP A 57 14.53 0.37 -11.32
N ILE A 58 14.46 -0.74 -10.57
CA ILE A 58 15.56 -1.73 -10.53
C ILE A 58 15.85 -2.32 -11.90
N ARG A 59 14.81 -2.54 -12.73
CA ARG A 59 14.96 -3.06 -14.11
C ARG A 59 15.66 -2.07 -15.05
N ASN A 60 15.45 -0.77 -14.86
CA ASN A 60 16.09 0.28 -15.64
C ASN A 60 16.49 1.46 -14.74
N PRO A 61 17.64 1.36 -14.05
CA PRO A 61 18.02 2.32 -13.02
C PRO A 61 18.30 3.69 -13.61
N LEU A 62 17.66 4.71 -13.04
CA LEU A 62 17.92 6.11 -13.34
C LEU A 62 18.73 6.76 -12.22
N THR A 63 19.62 7.67 -12.60
CA THR A 63 20.32 8.54 -11.64
C THR A 63 19.36 9.54 -11.01
N LEU A 64 19.70 10.08 -9.83
CA LEU A 64 18.87 11.09 -9.15
C LEU A 64 18.55 12.29 -10.06
N ALA A 65 19.52 12.78 -10.84
CA ALA A 65 19.30 13.88 -11.78
C ALA A 65 18.27 13.52 -12.86
N GLN A 66 18.32 12.30 -13.40
CA GLN A 66 17.34 11.82 -14.38
C GLN A 66 15.96 11.64 -13.75
N MET A 67 15.89 11.21 -12.49
CA MET A 67 14.63 11.06 -11.77
C MET A 67 13.94 12.41 -11.56
N THR A 68 14.68 13.47 -11.21
CA THR A 68 14.14 14.83 -11.07
C THR A 68 13.63 15.40 -12.40
N ILE A 69 14.30 15.09 -13.52
CA ILE A 69 13.92 15.57 -14.85
C ILE A 69 12.71 14.82 -15.40
N ASN A 70 12.73 13.49 -15.30
CA ASN A 70 11.73 12.62 -15.93
C ASN A 70 10.50 12.38 -15.05
N ASP A 71 10.55 12.78 -13.78
CA ASP A 71 9.49 12.64 -12.78
C ASP A 71 8.80 11.26 -12.84
N ILE A 72 9.59 10.19 -12.88
CA ILE A 72 9.09 8.82 -13.13
C ILE A 72 8.18 8.28 -12.03
N PHE A 73 8.22 8.91 -10.86
CA PHE A 73 7.38 8.60 -9.70
C PHE A 73 6.28 9.64 -9.49
N SER A 74 6.09 10.57 -10.43
CA SER A 74 4.97 11.51 -10.41
C SER A 74 3.65 10.77 -10.26
N CYS A 75 2.83 11.23 -9.33
CA CYS A 75 1.41 10.92 -9.37
C CYS A 75 0.79 11.82 -10.42
N ASN A 76 0.00 11.27 -11.34
CA ASN A 76 -0.70 12.07 -12.33
C ASN A 76 -1.68 13.04 -11.61
N PRO A 77 -1.44 14.37 -11.60
CA PRO A 77 -2.29 15.31 -10.89
C PRO A 77 -3.65 15.50 -11.57
N SER A 78 -3.90 14.93 -12.76
CA SER A 78 -5.27 14.88 -13.31
C SER A 78 -6.19 13.90 -12.58
N SER A 79 -5.65 13.05 -11.69
CA SER A 79 -6.43 12.36 -10.64
C SER A 79 -6.66 13.23 -9.39
N ASN A 80 -6.31 14.54 -9.42
CA ASN A 80 -6.88 15.51 -8.49
C ASN A 80 -8.39 15.68 -8.70
N ASN A 81 -8.93 15.25 -9.85
CA ASN A 81 -10.24 14.63 -9.84
C ASN A 81 -10.07 13.34 -9.06
N ARG A 82 -10.19 13.40 -7.72
CA ARG A 82 -10.29 12.20 -6.88
C ARG A 82 -11.24 11.30 -7.65
N GLU A 83 -10.71 10.26 -8.26
CA GLU A 83 -11.51 9.38 -9.10
C GLU A 83 -12.70 9.02 -8.21
N PRO A 84 -13.95 9.26 -8.67
CA PRO A 84 -15.11 9.13 -7.80
C PRO A 84 -14.94 7.82 -7.05
N VAL A 85 -14.94 7.89 -5.71
CA VAL A 85 -14.70 6.70 -4.88
C VAL A 85 -15.54 5.61 -5.52
N PRO A 86 -14.92 4.52 -6.04
CA PRO A 86 -15.64 3.63 -6.94
C PRO A 86 -16.97 3.18 -6.34
N CYS A 87 -17.03 3.16 -5.00
CA CYS A 87 -18.17 2.77 -4.19
C CYS A 87 -18.30 3.66 -2.95
N PRO A 88 -19.08 4.75 -3.02
CA PRO A 88 -19.35 5.58 -1.85
C PRO A 88 -20.24 4.84 -0.84
N GLU A 89 -21.08 3.93 -1.31
CA GLU A 89 -21.94 3.07 -0.50
C GLU A 89 -21.66 1.60 -0.83
N PRO A 90 -20.71 0.95 -0.13
CA PRO A 90 -20.43 -0.46 -0.35
C PRO A 90 -21.63 -1.31 0.05
N GLN A 91 -21.99 -2.29 -0.79
CA GLN A 91 -23.01 -3.27 -0.43
C GLN A 91 -22.40 -4.30 0.52
N VAL A 92 -23.06 -4.54 1.64
CA VAL A 92 -22.64 -5.55 2.62
C VAL A 92 -23.39 -6.84 2.33
N CYS A 93 -22.67 -7.84 1.85
CA CYS A 93 -23.21 -9.18 1.60
C CYS A 93 -23.01 -10.05 2.84
N TYR A 94 -24.08 -10.74 3.26
CA TYR A 94 -24.07 -11.68 4.38
C TYR A 94 -23.89 -13.11 3.88
N TYR A 95 -22.94 -13.84 4.46
CA TYR A 95 -22.66 -15.24 4.11
C TYR A 95 -22.92 -16.13 5.33
N PRO A 96 -24.00 -16.95 5.30
CA PRO A 96 -24.34 -17.86 6.40
C PRO A 96 -23.53 -19.15 6.42
N GLU A 97 -22.92 -19.53 5.29
CA GLU A 97 -22.23 -20.81 5.11
C GLU A 97 -20.77 -20.57 4.73
N SER A 98 -19.89 -21.41 5.27
CA SER A 98 -18.49 -21.49 4.86
C SER A 98 -18.41 -21.90 3.38
N VAL A 99 -17.48 -21.31 2.63
CA VAL A 99 -17.22 -21.66 1.22
C VAL A 99 -17.05 -23.18 1.09
N PRO A 100 -17.64 -23.86 0.07
CA PRO A 100 -17.51 -25.31 -0.08
C PRO A 100 -16.03 -25.73 -0.14
N GLY A 101 -15.57 -26.52 0.84
CA GLY A 101 -14.17 -26.95 0.97
C GLY A 101 -13.30 -26.09 1.90
N GLY A 102 -13.83 -25.01 2.49
CA GLY A 102 -13.17 -24.21 3.51
C GLY A 102 -13.35 -24.76 4.93
N GLU A 103 -12.52 -24.30 5.88
CA GLU A 103 -12.72 -24.58 7.31
C GLU A 103 -14.08 -24.05 7.76
N GLN A 104 -14.79 -24.85 8.59
CA GLN A 104 -16.05 -24.43 9.19
C GLN A 104 -15.79 -23.38 10.27
N ASN A 105 -15.88 -22.11 9.91
CA ASN A 105 -15.96 -21.04 10.89
C ASN A 105 -17.41 -20.93 11.39
N MET A 106 -17.65 -21.23 12.68
CA MET A 106 -18.95 -20.99 13.33
C MET A 106 -19.13 -19.49 13.63
N GLY A 107 -19.17 -18.68 12.58
CA GLY A 107 -19.41 -17.23 12.64
C GLY A 107 -19.99 -16.72 11.34
N SER A 108 -20.87 -15.73 11.41
CA SER A 108 -21.34 -15.01 10.21
C SER A 108 -20.24 -14.09 9.69
N GLU A 109 -19.89 -14.23 8.41
CA GLU A 109 -18.93 -13.35 7.74
C GLU A 109 -19.67 -12.31 6.87
N PHE A 110 -19.16 -11.07 6.89
CA PHE A 110 -19.69 -9.96 6.09
C PHE A 110 -18.61 -9.51 5.10
N PHE A 111 -18.97 -9.38 3.83
CA PHE A 111 -18.07 -8.91 2.78
C PHE A 111 -18.62 -7.63 2.15
N GLY A 112 -17.83 -6.56 2.17
CA GLY A 112 -18.18 -5.29 1.52
C GLY A 112 -17.75 -5.32 0.07
N VAL A 113 -18.70 -5.20 -0.86
CA VAL A 113 -18.43 -5.19 -2.30
C VAL A 113 -18.80 -3.88 -2.95
N ALA A 114 -18.07 -3.63 -4.02
CA ALA A 114 -18.14 -2.43 -4.82
C ALA A 114 -19.36 -2.37 -5.74
N ASN A 115 -19.60 -3.47 -6.46
CA ASN A 115 -20.71 -3.64 -7.39
C ASN A 115 -20.97 -5.14 -7.56
N PRO A 116 -22.13 -5.68 -7.15
CA PRO A 116 -22.44 -7.10 -7.31
C PRO A 116 -22.83 -7.51 -8.75
N ALA A 117 -23.04 -6.55 -9.67
CA ALA A 117 -23.53 -6.83 -11.03
C ALA A 117 -22.45 -7.29 -12.02
N GLU A 118 -21.16 -7.14 -11.69
CA GLU A 118 -20.09 -7.83 -12.40
C GLU A 118 -19.84 -9.16 -11.69
N GLY A 119 -20.49 -10.21 -12.21
CA GLY A 119 -20.38 -11.57 -11.66
C GLY A 119 -18.92 -11.92 -11.43
N ILE A 120 -18.56 -12.22 -10.18
CA ILE A 120 -17.22 -12.58 -9.74
C ILE A 120 -16.77 -13.81 -10.55
N PRO A 121 -15.89 -13.70 -11.56
CA PRO A 121 -15.32 -14.86 -12.20
C PRO A 121 -14.10 -15.24 -11.37
N GLY A 122 -14.31 -16.17 -10.43
CA GLY A 122 -13.23 -16.95 -9.82
C GLY A 122 -12.27 -16.17 -8.93
N ILE A 123 -12.62 -16.02 -7.65
CA ILE A 123 -11.60 -16.05 -6.60
C ILE A 123 -11.50 -17.51 -6.16
N LEU A 124 -10.73 -18.30 -6.90
CA LEU A 124 -10.21 -19.59 -6.45
C LEU A 124 -8.97 -19.27 -5.61
N PHE A 125 -9.07 -19.39 -4.28
CA PHE A 125 -7.87 -19.57 -3.46
C PHE A 125 -7.43 -21.03 -3.65
N SER A 126 -6.23 -21.21 -4.21
CA SER A 126 -5.49 -22.48 -4.16
C SER A 126 -4.91 -22.70 -2.76
#